data_AF-A0A1V5CCK6-F1
#
_entry.id   AF-A0A1V5CCK6-F1
#
_cell.length_a   1.000
_cell.length_b   1.000
_cell.length_c   1.000
_cell.angle_alpha   90.00
_cell.angle_beta   90.00
_cell.angle_gamma   90.00
#
_symmetry.space_group_name_H-M   'P 1'
#
loop_
_entity.id
_entity.type
_entity.pdbx_description
1 polymer ?
#
loop_
_entity_poly.entity_id
_entity_poly.type
_entity_poly.pdbx_seq_one_letter_code
_entity_poly.pdbx_strand_id
1 'polypeptide(L)'
;MEFLHNLNEVLKKAAIQDFKAMNNLFEKGHLWDWYGPEHLKTLLYLHQSDDGTYDVHQISQAIAVKDAKGEPWPGPVMIEGILRDLEEVGLIRVTWGTTGIVSNQPFKVTTESLLYNWHLEGDFWKNLNGAIQEATYKDLQALRRLYRETDLLDQPPFFLRVLSWSTVNGSGKFLLQKVKDEFDDLLHHAWSLHDSRDAESGLTWARKRRLLGITWGMPGEPFELDIRPLSGWGFTINAEVTA
;
A
#
# COMPACT_ATOMS: atom_id res chain seq x y z
N MET A 1 -9.10 -10.89 -4.66
CA MET A 1 -8.38 -11.65 -3.62
C MET A 1 -6.88 -11.44 -3.68
N GLU A 2 -6.30 -11.37 -4.88
CA GLU A 2 -4.85 -11.30 -5.07
C GLU A 2 -4.20 -10.10 -4.37
N PHE A 3 -4.80 -8.90 -4.40
CA PHE A 3 -4.15 -7.72 -3.82
C PHE A 3 -3.85 -7.83 -2.31
N LEU A 4 -4.85 -8.05 -1.45
CA LEU A 4 -4.63 -8.14 0.00
C LEU A 4 -3.82 -9.37 0.39
N HIS A 5 -3.90 -10.45 -0.39
CA HIS A 5 -3.05 -11.63 -0.21
C HIS A 5 -1.58 -11.32 -0.53
N ASN A 6 -1.30 -10.73 -1.70
CA ASN A 6 0.04 -10.34 -2.12
C ASN A 6 0.62 -9.29 -1.16
N LEU A 7 -0.20 -8.34 -0.73
CA LEU A 7 0.19 -7.36 0.28
C LEU A 7 0.53 -8.02 1.62
N ASN A 8 -0.20 -9.06 2.03
CA ASN A 8 0.14 -9.82 3.24
C ASN A 8 1.52 -10.48 3.13
N GLU A 9 1.80 -11.12 1.99
CA GLU A 9 3.09 -11.80 1.75
C GLU A 9 4.28 -10.82 1.72
N VAL A 10 4.05 -9.60 1.25
CA VAL A 10 5.03 -8.50 1.31
C VAL A 10 5.22 -8.03 2.75
N LEU A 11 4.14 -7.66 3.44
CA LEU A 11 4.18 -7.06 4.79
C LEU A 11 4.67 -8.04 5.86
N LYS A 12 4.48 -9.34 5.68
CA LYS A 12 4.97 -10.38 6.59
C LYS A 12 6.50 -10.48 6.61
N LYS A 13 7.17 -10.06 5.52
CA LYS A 13 8.64 -10.15 5.37
C LYS A 13 9.35 -8.82 5.63
N ALA A 14 8.59 -7.76 5.88
CA ALA A 14 9.11 -6.42 6.05
C ALA A 14 9.87 -6.27 7.38
N ALA A 15 11.02 -5.60 7.33
CA ALA A 15 11.75 -5.21 8.52
C ALA A 15 11.18 -3.90 9.11
N ILE A 16 11.62 -3.55 10.33
CA ILE A 16 11.25 -2.27 10.97
C ILE A 16 11.60 -1.07 10.08
N GLN A 17 12.75 -1.13 9.42
CA GLN A 17 13.24 -0.04 8.59
C GLN A 17 12.31 0.19 7.38
N ASP A 18 11.81 -0.89 6.77
CA ASP A 18 10.81 -0.83 5.71
C ASP A 18 9.52 -0.17 6.17
N PHE A 19 9.07 -0.53 7.38
CA PHE A 19 7.88 0.07 7.99
C PHE A 19 8.05 1.57 8.28
N LYS A 20 9.24 1.98 8.73
CA LYS A 20 9.57 3.39 8.95
C LYS A 20 9.66 4.15 7.62
N ALA A 21 10.28 3.57 6.60
CA ALA A 21 10.37 4.16 5.26
C ALA A 21 8.97 4.31 4.64
N MET A 22 8.12 3.29 4.78
CA MET A 22 6.73 3.31 4.33
C MET A 22 5.90 4.36 5.08
N ASN A 23 6.07 4.47 6.40
CA ASN A 23 5.41 5.53 7.17
C ASN A 23 5.86 6.91 6.73
N ASN A 24 7.17 7.14 6.62
CA ASN A 24 7.72 8.40 6.14
C ASN A 24 7.13 8.74 4.77
N LEU A 25 7.18 7.82 3.81
CA LEU A 25 6.68 8.04 2.46
C LEU A 25 5.20 8.47 2.45
N PHE A 26 4.36 7.83 3.25
CA PHE A 26 2.93 8.17 3.30
C PHE A 26 2.62 9.44 4.08
N GLU A 27 3.30 9.66 5.22
CA GLU A 27 3.06 10.81 6.10
C GLU A 27 3.70 12.10 5.55
N LYS A 28 4.99 12.06 5.22
CA LYS A 28 5.73 13.25 4.76
C LYS A 28 5.60 13.48 3.26
N GLY A 29 5.46 12.40 2.49
CA GLY A 29 5.27 12.48 1.04
C GLY A 29 3.81 12.75 0.64
N HIS A 30 2.87 12.75 1.59
CA HIS A 30 1.44 12.97 1.38
C HIS A 30 0.85 12.14 0.23
N LEU A 31 1.41 10.94 0.01
CA LEU A 31 1.19 10.16 -1.20
C LEU A 31 -0.29 9.77 -1.43
N TRP A 32 -1.11 9.80 -0.38
CA TRP A 32 -2.53 9.49 -0.44
C TRP A 32 -3.44 10.69 -0.27
N ASP A 33 -2.94 11.76 0.35
CA ASP A 33 -3.68 12.98 0.64
C ASP A 33 -3.83 13.83 -0.62
N TRP A 34 -2.75 13.96 -1.39
CA TRP A 34 -2.70 14.82 -2.58
C TRP A 34 -2.71 14.03 -3.89
N TYR A 35 -2.34 12.75 -3.83
CA TYR A 35 -2.05 11.96 -5.02
C TYR A 35 -2.95 10.72 -5.16
N GLY A 36 -3.14 10.28 -6.41
CA GLY A 36 -4.00 9.15 -6.76
C GLY A 36 -3.25 7.82 -6.85
N PRO A 37 -3.97 6.70 -7.05
CA PRO A 37 -3.36 5.39 -7.34
C PRO A 37 -2.27 5.42 -8.41
N GLU A 38 -2.46 6.26 -9.43
CA GLU A 38 -1.53 6.47 -10.53
C GLU A 38 -0.16 6.99 -10.06
N HIS A 39 -0.09 7.94 -9.12
CA HIS A 39 1.17 8.45 -8.61
C HIS A 39 1.95 7.41 -7.83
N LEU A 40 1.27 6.58 -7.02
CA LEU A 40 1.94 5.47 -6.34
C LEU A 40 2.49 4.46 -7.33
N LYS A 41 1.71 4.08 -8.35
CA LYS A 41 2.20 3.17 -9.39
C LYS A 41 3.38 3.75 -10.17
N THR A 42 3.33 5.04 -10.53
CA THR A 42 4.46 5.73 -11.18
C THR A 42 5.69 5.73 -10.29
N LEU A 43 5.53 6.11 -9.02
CA LEU A 43 6.62 6.17 -8.07
C LEU A 43 7.33 4.83 -7.91
N LEU A 44 6.58 3.76 -7.66
CA LEU A 44 7.15 2.42 -7.45
C LEU A 44 7.70 1.82 -8.75
N TYR A 45 7.11 2.13 -9.90
CA TYR A 45 7.68 1.77 -11.20
C TYR A 45 9.04 2.44 -11.44
N LEU A 46 9.11 3.76 -11.25
CA LEU A 46 10.35 4.52 -11.42
C LEU A 46 11.42 4.08 -10.43
N HIS A 47 11.04 3.81 -9.18
CA HIS A 47 11.95 3.31 -8.16
C HIS A 47 12.69 2.02 -8.57
N GLN A 48 12.05 1.14 -9.35
CA GLN A 48 12.67 -0.09 -9.85
C GLN A 48 13.35 0.04 -11.21
N SER A 49 13.19 1.18 -11.86
CA SER A 49 13.73 1.40 -13.19
C SER A 49 15.05 2.17 -13.07
N ASP A 50 16.01 1.87 -13.94
CA ASP A 50 17.28 2.58 -13.94
C ASP A 50 17.08 4.07 -14.26
N ASP A 51 17.85 4.94 -13.61
CA ASP A 51 17.91 6.35 -13.99
C ASP A 51 18.18 6.48 -15.49
N GLY A 52 17.34 7.22 -16.20
CA GLY A 52 17.28 7.04 -17.65
C GLY A 52 16.39 8.01 -18.38
N THR A 53 16.36 7.83 -19.69
CA THR A 53 15.51 8.57 -20.61
C THR A 53 14.21 7.79 -20.81
N TYR A 54 13.09 8.45 -20.53
CA TYR A 54 11.74 7.91 -20.61
C TYR A 54 10.90 8.73 -21.56
N ASP A 55 9.81 8.14 -22.05
CA ASP A 55 8.70 8.87 -22.65
C ASP A 55 7.37 8.57 -21.93
N VAL A 56 6.38 9.42 -22.14
CA VAL A 56 5.08 9.31 -21.45
C VAL A 56 4.29 8.05 -21.84
N HIS A 57 4.52 7.48 -23.03
CA HIS A 57 3.83 6.26 -23.47
C HIS A 57 4.39 5.05 -22.75
N GLN A 58 5.71 4.97 -22.59
CA GLN A 58 6.38 3.92 -21.82
C GLN A 58 5.86 3.86 -20.39
N ILE A 59 5.86 5.00 -19.67
CA ILE A 59 5.40 5.04 -18.29
C ILE A 59 3.91 4.73 -18.20
N SER A 60 3.08 5.32 -19.07
CA SER A 60 1.64 5.05 -19.12
C SER A 60 1.35 3.56 -19.32
N GLN A 61 2.02 2.90 -20.27
CA GLN A 61 1.85 1.46 -20.50
C GLN A 61 2.27 0.61 -19.29
N ALA A 62 3.33 1.00 -18.58
CA ALA A 62 3.83 0.24 -17.45
C ALA A 62 2.90 0.27 -16.24
N ILE A 63 2.23 1.41 -16.01
CA ILE A 63 1.40 1.62 -14.80
C ILE A 63 -0.11 1.52 -15.06
N ALA A 64 -0.51 1.46 -16.33
CA ALA A 64 -1.91 1.52 -16.69
C ALA A 64 -2.72 0.37 -16.09
N VAL A 65 -3.85 0.73 -15.52
CA VAL A 65 -4.94 -0.17 -15.16
C VAL A 65 -6.13 0.10 -16.05
N LYS A 66 -6.96 -0.92 -16.27
CA LYS A 66 -8.23 -0.69 -16.97
C LYS A 66 -9.16 0.12 -16.08
N ASP A 67 -9.62 1.26 -16.58
CA ASP A 67 -10.64 2.07 -15.91
C ASP A 67 -12.02 1.38 -15.97
N ALA A 68 -13.05 2.06 -15.46
CA ALA A 68 -14.43 1.55 -15.49
C ALA A 68 -14.99 1.33 -16.91
N LYS A 69 -14.37 1.93 -17.93
CA LYS A 69 -14.73 1.81 -19.35
C LYS A 69 -13.88 0.76 -20.07
N GLY A 70 -12.90 0.16 -19.39
CA GLY A 70 -11.98 -0.84 -19.95
C GLY A 70 -10.75 -0.24 -20.63
N GLU A 71 -10.59 1.08 -20.59
CA GLU A 71 -9.48 1.80 -21.24
C GLU A 71 -8.26 1.87 -20.31
N PRO A 72 -7.02 1.85 -20.84
CA PRO A 72 -5.82 2.05 -20.05
C PRO A 72 -5.79 3.42 -19.36
N TRP A 73 -5.62 3.43 -18.05
CA TRP A 73 -5.54 4.62 -17.21
C TRP A 73 -4.42 4.49 -16.18
N PRO A 74 -3.56 5.50 -15.97
CA PRO A 74 -3.54 6.81 -16.63
C PRO A 74 -3.07 6.72 -18.09
N GLY A 75 -3.64 7.57 -18.96
CA GLY A 75 -3.17 7.72 -20.33
C GLY A 75 -1.89 8.58 -20.43
N PRO A 76 -1.19 8.57 -21.58
CA PRO A 76 0.08 9.28 -21.75
C PRO A 76 0.02 10.79 -21.44
N VAL A 77 -1.11 11.43 -21.76
CA VAL A 77 -1.33 12.87 -21.51
C VAL A 77 -1.31 13.25 -20.02
N MET A 78 -1.49 12.28 -19.12
CA MET A 78 -1.55 12.51 -17.68
C MET A 78 -0.21 12.30 -16.99
N ILE A 79 0.70 11.56 -17.63
CA ILE A 79 2.01 11.23 -17.07
C ILE A 79 2.81 12.48 -16.76
N GLU A 80 2.72 13.51 -17.61
CA GLU A 80 3.38 14.78 -17.34
C GLU A 80 2.92 15.39 -16.01
N GLY A 81 1.61 15.45 -15.77
CA GLY A 81 1.05 15.96 -14.51
C GLY A 81 1.53 15.13 -13.32
N ILE A 82 1.44 13.80 -13.41
CA ILE A 82 1.89 12.89 -12.35
C ILE A 82 3.38 13.08 -12.03
N LEU A 83 4.23 13.24 -13.04
CA LEU A 83 5.67 13.44 -12.84
C LEU A 83 5.98 14.80 -12.22
N ARG A 84 5.28 15.86 -12.62
CA ARG A 84 5.41 17.19 -12.02
C ARG A 84 5.00 17.18 -10.55
N ASP A 85 3.89 16.52 -10.26
CA ASP A 85 3.37 16.32 -8.91
C ASP A 85 4.40 15.62 -8.01
N LEU A 86 5.01 14.52 -8.49
CA LEU A 86 6.06 13.79 -7.77
C LEU A 86 7.38 14.60 -7.64
N GLU A 87 7.70 15.43 -8.62
CA GLU A 87 8.85 16.35 -8.57
C GLU A 87 8.63 17.48 -7.56
N GLU A 88 7.41 18.02 -7.45
CA GLU A 88 7.06 19.10 -6.52
C GLU A 88 7.27 18.70 -5.05
N VAL A 89 6.97 17.45 -4.69
CA VAL A 89 7.24 16.90 -3.35
C VAL A 89 8.65 16.34 -3.18
N GLY A 90 9.51 16.48 -4.18
CA GLY A 90 10.91 16.07 -4.12
C GLY A 90 11.10 14.55 -4.04
N LEU A 91 10.16 13.76 -4.56
CA LEU A 91 10.30 12.30 -4.67
C LEU A 91 11.18 11.92 -5.86
N ILE A 92 11.05 12.65 -6.97
CA ILE A 92 11.86 12.45 -8.18
C ILE A 92 12.39 13.79 -8.68
N ARG A 93 13.30 13.75 -9.65
CA ARG A 93 13.69 14.92 -10.44
C ARG A 93 13.56 14.61 -11.92
N VAL A 94 12.99 15.55 -12.68
CA VAL A 94 12.71 15.38 -14.10
C VAL A 94 13.39 16.48 -14.90
N THR A 95 14.20 16.08 -15.88
CA THR A 95 14.77 17.00 -16.86
C THR A 95 13.99 16.87 -18.17
N TRP A 96 13.08 17.83 -18.38
CA TRP A 96 12.24 17.91 -19.56
C TRP A 96 13.02 18.36 -20.80
N GLY A 97 12.62 17.88 -21.97
CA GLY A 97 13.13 18.36 -23.25
C GLY A 97 12.82 19.86 -23.47
N THR A 98 13.70 20.57 -24.17
CA THR A 98 13.66 22.04 -24.30
C THR A 98 12.90 22.55 -25.53
N THR A 99 12.28 21.67 -26.33
CA THR A 99 11.62 22.05 -27.59
C THR A 99 10.31 21.28 -27.80
N GLY A 100 9.37 21.77 -28.61
CA GLY A 100 8.16 21.00 -28.98
C GLY A 100 7.14 20.74 -27.84
N ILE A 101 6.22 19.82 -28.08
CA ILE A 101 5.19 19.41 -27.11
C ILE A 101 5.80 18.35 -26.17
N VAL A 102 5.77 18.63 -24.86
CA VAL A 102 6.38 17.80 -23.81
C VAL A 102 5.92 16.33 -23.87
N SER A 103 4.65 16.09 -24.17
CA SER A 103 4.08 14.74 -24.30
C SER A 103 4.71 13.87 -25.40
N ASN A 104 5.48 14.44 -26.31
CA ASN A 104 6.09 13.72 -27.44
C ASN A 104 7.62 13.69 -27.35
N GLN A 105 8.20 14.21 -26.26
CA GLN A 105 9.64 14.25 -26.10
C GLN A 105 10.12 13.30 -25.01
N PRO A 106 11.26 12.64 -25.23
CA PRO A 106 11.93 11.95 -24.15
C PRO A 106 12.38 12.95 -23.07
N PHE A 107 12.29 12.54 -21.81
CA PHE A 107 12.76 13.28 -20.64
C PHE A 107 13.62 12.37 -19.76
N LYS A 108 14.53 12.97 -18.99
CA LYS A 108 15.36 12.21 -18.04
C LYS A 108 14.72 12.22 -16.66
N VAL A 109 14.57 11.05 -16.05
CA VAL A 109 14.16 10.93 -14.64
C VAL A 109 15.33 10.43 -13.81
N THR A 110 15.52 11.05 -12.65
CA THR A 110 16.46 10.56 -11.62
C THR A 110 15.72 10.28 -10.33
N THR A 111 15.99 9.12 -9.74
CA THR A 111 15.32 8.59 -8.54
C THR A 111 16.20 8.63 -7.29
N GLU A 112 17.34 9.33 -7.35
CA GLU A 112 18.27 9.51 -6.23
C GLU A 112 17.56 9.92 -4.93
N SER A 113 16.55 10.79 -5.03
CA SER A 113 15.77 11.21 -3.86
C SER A 113 15.03 10.05 -3.18
N LEU A 114 14.53 9.05 -3.92
CA LEU A 114 13.85 7.87 -3.37
C LEU A 114 14.80 7.00 -2.53
N LEU A 115 16.02 6.83 -3.00
CA LEU A 115 17.03 6.01 -2.33
C LEU A 115 17.61 6.75 -1.12
N TYR A 116 18.10 7.97 -1.33
CA TYR A 116 18.85 8.71 -0.33
C TYR A 116 17.97 9.41 0.71
N ASN A 117 16.81 9.95 0.33
CA ASN A 117 15.97 10.73 1.24
C ASN A 117 14.85 9.89 1.87
N TRP A 118 14.43 8.81 1.21
CA TRP A 118 13.28 8.01 1.61
C TRP A 118 13.60 6.55 1.99
N HIS A 119 14.85 6.11 1.79
CA HIS A 119 15.31 4.76 2.13
C HIS A 119 14.46 3.65 1.51
N LEU A 120 14.01 3.86 0.27
CA LEU A 120 13.29 2.84 -0.48
C LEU A 120 14.34 1.85 -1.05
N GLU A 121 14.88 0.93 -0.24
CA GLU A 121 15.89 -0.03 -0.72
C GLU A 121 15.54 -1.47 -0.35
N GLY A 122 15.96 -2.43 -1.17
CA GLY A 122 15.89 -3.85 -0.87
C GLY A 122 14.62 -4.58 -1.33
N ASP A 123 14.53 -5.86 -0.97
CA ASP A 123 13.53 -6.79 -1.49
C ASP A 123 12.09 -6.43 -1.08
N PHE A 124 11.90 -5.75 0.05
CA PHE A 124 10.57 -5.29 0.48
C PHE A 124 9.93 -4.38 -0.57
N TRP A 125 10.62 -3.30 -0.96
CA TRP A 125 10.15 -2.37 -1.97
C TRP A 125 10.03 -3.04 -3.33
N LYS A 126 10.89 -4.03 -3.58
CA LYS A 126 10.79 -4.83 -4.80
C LYS A 126 9.44 -5.57 -4.90
N ASN A 127 9.10 -6.27 -3.83
CA ASN A 127 7.88 -7.07 -3.75
C ASN A 127 6.63 -6.19 -3.61
N LEU A 128 6.74 -5.04 -2.91
CA LEU A 128 5.66 -4.07 -2.80
C LEU A 128 5.28 -3.49 -4.16
N ASN A 129 6.26 -3.13 -5.00
CA ASN A 129 5.97 -2.69 -6.36
C ASN A 129 5.18 -3.77 -7.12
N GLY A 130 5.61 -5.03 -7.09
CA GLY A 130 4.88 -6.12 -7.75
C GLY A 130 3.41 -6.18 -7.32
N ALA A 131 3.16 -6.21 -6.01
CA ALA A 131 1.80 -6.22 -5.46
C ALA A 131 0.98 -4.99 -5.87
N ILE A 132 1.58 -3.80 -5.94
CA ILE A 132 0.90 -2.55 -6.32
C ILE A 132 0.66 -2.47 -7.83
N GLN A 133 1.60 -2.91 -8.67
CA GLN A 133 1.41 -2.91 -10.13
C GLN A 133 0.31 -3.90 -10.53
N GLU A 134 0.21 -5.05 -9.87
CA GLU A 134 -0.86 -6.04 -10.09
C GLU A 134 -2.21 -5.61 -9.51
N ALA A 135 -2.22 -4.67 -8.55
CA ALA A 135 -3.45 -4.20 -7.94
C ALA A 135 -4.40 -3.55 -8.96
N THR A 136 -5.69 -3.86 -8.82
CA THR A 136 -6.72 -3.20 -9.61
C THR A 136 -6.90 -1.74 -9.15
N TYR A 137 -7.45 -0.90 -10.03
CA TYR A 137 -7.79 0.49 -9.65
C TYR A 137 -8.71 0.53 -8.42
N LYS A 138 -9.66 -0.42 -8.34
CA LYS A 138 -10.59 -0.55 -7.22
C LYS A 138 -9.86 -0.84 -5.91
N ASP A 139 -8.90 -1.75 -5.93
CA ASP A 139 -8.12 -2.11 -4.74
C ASP A 139 -7.26 -0.94 -4.24
N LEU A 140 -6.65 -0.18 -5.15
CA LEU A 140 -5.87 1.01 -4.79
C LEU A 140 -6.75 2.17 -4.31
N GLN A 141 -7.95 2.32 -4.86
CA GLN A 141 -8.93 3.28 -4.34
C GLN A 141 -9.42 2.89 -2.94
N ALA A 142 -9.65 1.59 -2.69
CA ALA A 142 -9.98 1.09 -1.35
C ALA A 142 -8.84 1.34 -0.35
N LEU A 143 -7.59 1.14 -0.76
CA LEU A 143 -6.42 1.46 0.04
C LEU A 143 -6.35 2.97 0.34
N ARG A 144 -6.46 3.84 -0.67
CA ARG A 144 -6.49 5.29 -0.49
C ARG A 144 -7.61 5.72 0.46
N ARG A 145 -8.80 5.13 0.31
CA ARG A 145 -9.94 5.39 1.19
C ARG A 145 -9.64 4.99 2.64
N LEU A 146 -8.98 3.85 2.85
CA LEU A 146 -8.54 3.40 4.16
C LEU A 146 -7.59 4.43 4.81
N TYR A 147 -6.61 4.95 4.05
CA TYR A 147 -5.71 5.99 4.54
C TYR A 147 -6.42 7.29 4.92
N ARG A 148 -7.40 7.73 4.11
CA ARG A 148 -8.08 9.02 4.30
C ARG A 148 -9.18 8.98 5.38
N GLU A 149 -9.92 7.89 5.47
CA GLU A 149 -11.09 7.78 6.35
C GLU A 149 -10.77 7.15 7.72
N THR A 150 -9.51 6.77 7.95
CA THR A 150 -9.06 6.19 9.22
C THR A 150 -7.77 6.86 9.71
N ASP A 151 -7.41 6.58 10.95
CA ASP A 151 -6.13 6.92 11.57
C ASP A 151 -4.99 5.97 11.13
N LEU A 152 -5.09 5.39 9.93
CA LEU A 152 -4.08 4.46 9.42
C LEU A 152 -2.70 5.12 9.31
N LEU A 153 -2.65 6.42 8.99
CA LEU A 153 -1.42 7.20 8.84
C LEU A 153 -0.56 7.22 10.11
N ASP A 154 -1.14 6.97 11.28
CA ASP A 154 -0.35 6.90 12.51
C ASP A 154 0.66 5.75 12.42
N GLN A 155 0.25 4.58 11.90
CA GLN A 155 1.08 3.37 11.80
C GLN A 155 0.62 2.40 10.69
N PRO A 156 0.77 2.78 9.41
CA PRO A 156 0.14 2.07 8.30
C PRO A 156 0.54 0.60 8.17
N PRO A 157 1.83 0.22 8.27
CA PRO A 157 2.23 -1.17 8.01
C PRO A 157 1.67 -2.17 9.02
N PHE A 158 1.54 -1.76 10.29
CA PHE A 158 1.01 -2.62 11.34
C PHE A 158 -0.47 -2.95 11.11
N PHE A 159 -1.27 -1.90 10.94
CA PHE A 159 -2.70 -2.05 10.72
C PHE A 159 -3.02 -2.71 9.36
N LEU A 160 -2.27 -2.38 8.31
CA LEU A 160 -2.40 -3.06 7.02
C LEU A 160 -2.09 -4.55 7.11
N ARG A 161 -1.05 -4.95 7.88
CA ARG A 161 -0.72 -6.37 8.06
C ARG A 161 -1.84 -7.13 8.77
N VAL A 162 -2.52 -6.51 9.74
CA VAL A 162 -3.67 -7.14 10.42
C VAL A 162 -4.86 -7.31 9.47
N LEU A 163 -5.15 -6.30 8.64
CA LEU A 163 -6.22 -6.37 7.65
C LEU A 163 -5.93 -7.39 6.54
N SER A 164 -4.70 -7.42 6.05
CA SER A 164 -4.26 -8.37 5.02
C SER A 164 -4.31 -9.80 5.56
N TRP A 165 -3.79 -10.03 6.77
CA TRP A 165 -3.85 -11.32 7.45
C TRP A 165 -5.30 -11.80 7.64
N SER A 166 -6.18 -10.92 8.12
CA SER A 166 -7.60 -11.24 8.33
C SER A 166 -8.25 -11.69 7.02
N THR A 167 -7.92 -11.01 5.92
CA THR A 167 -8.45 -11.34 4.59
C THR A 167 -7.94 -12.69 4.08
N VAL A 168 -6.67 -13.01 4.32
CA VAL A 168 -6.06 -14.29 3.94
C VAL A 168 -6.66 -15.46 4.71
N ASN A 169 -6.95 -15.27 6.00
CA ASN A 169 -7.48 -16.33 6.87
C ASN A 169 -9.00 -16.48 6.81
N GLY A 170 -9.72 -15.47 6.30
CA GLY A 170 -11.16 -15.54 6.12
C GLY A 170 -11.97 -15.33 7.39
N SER A 171 -13.29 -15.45 7.26
CA SER A 171 -14.20 -15.40 8.40
C SER A 171 -14.19 -16.72 9.17
N GLY A 172 -14.20 -16.69 10.50
CA GLY A 172 -14.11 -17.91 11.29
C GLY A 172 -13.82 -17.68 12.76
N LYS A 173 -13.50 -18.77 13.46
CA LYS A 173 -13.14 -18.74 14.89
C LYS A 173 -11.64 -18.89 15.07
N PHE A 174 -11.03 -17.96 15.80
CA PHE A 174 -9.59 -17.91 16.00
C PHE A 174 -9.24 -17.81 17.48
N LEU A 175 -8.23 -18.57 17.92
CA LEU A 175 -7.66 -18.39 19.25
C LEU A 175 -6.74 -17.17 19.23
N LEU A 176 -7.00 -16.22 20.11
CA LEU A 176 -6.23 -14.98 20.16
C LEU A 176 -4.72 -15.24 20.32
N GLN A 177 -4.32 -16.22 21.14
CA GLN A 177 -2.91 -16.57 21.31
C GLN A 177 -2.24 -16.95 20.00
N LYS A 178 -2.89 -17.77 19.16
CA LYS A 178 -2.34 -18.16 17.85
C LYS A 178 -2.14 -16.96 16.93
N VAL A 179 -3.07 -15.99 16.99
CA VAL A 179 -2.92 -14.75 16.23
C VAL A 179 -1.79 -13.90 16.80
N LYS A 180 -1.60 -13.84 18.12
CA LYS A 180 -0.45 -13.14 18.72
C LYS A 180 0.88 -13.75 18.25
N ASP A 181 0.99 -15.07 18.28
CA ASP A 181 2.20 -15.79 17.82
C ASP A 181 2.56 -15.46 16.34
N GLU A 182 1.57 -15.21 15.48
CA GLU A 182 1.79 -14.81 14.07
C GLU A 182 2.28 -13.35 13.89
N PHE A 183 2.20 -12.55 14.94
CA PHE A 183 2.58 -11.13 14.97
C PHE A 183 3.66 -10.85 16.04
N ASP A 184 4.24 -11.88 16.64
CA ASP A 184 5.27 -11.76 17.69
C ASP A 184 6.53 -11.04 17.19
N ASP A 185 6.84 -11.18 15.91
CA ASP A 185 7.90 -10.41 15.25
C ASP A 185 7.63 -8.91 15.37
N LEU A 186 6.38 -8.47 15.24
CA LEU A 186 6.00 -7.07 15.36
C LEU A 186 6.04 -6.53 16.79
N LEU A 187 5.86 -7.37 17.82
CA LEU A 187 6.01 -6.97 19.22
C LEU A 187 7.43 -6.47 19.53
N HIS A 188 8.43 -7.05 18.86
CA HIS A 188 9.84 -6.69 18.99
C HIS A 188 10.20 -5.44 18.17
N HIS A 189 9.24 -4.93 17.40
CA HIS A 189 9.37 -3.79 16.49
C HIS A 189 8.72 -2.50 17.02
N ALA A 190 8.20 -2.53 18.26
CA ALA A 190 7.67 -1.39 19.00
C ALA A 190 8.59 -0.16 18.94
N TRP A 191 8.05 0.99 18.52
CA TRP A 191 8.83 2.22 18.35
C TRP A 191 9.22 2.86 19.69
N SER A 192 8.62 2.42 20.79
CA SER A 192 9.04 2.74 22.16
C SER A 192 8.69 1.63 23.16
N LEU A 193 9.25 1.69 24.37
CA LEU A 193 8.87 0.80 25.50
C LEU A 193 7.41 0.97 25.96
N HIS A 194 6.71 2.02 25.53
CA HIS A 194 5.30 2.27 25.85
C HIS A 194 4.35 1.79 24.76
N ASP A 195 4.87 1.12 23.74
CA ASP A 195 4.13 0.77 22.55
C ASP A 195 3.52 -0.62 22.71
N SER A 196 2.37 -0.69 23.39
CA SER A 196 1.67 -1.93 23.74
C SER A 196 0.93 -2.59 22.57
N ARG A 197 1.47 -2.46 21.34
CA ARG A 197 0.80 -2.84 20.11
C ARG A 197 1.01 -4.31 19.81
N ASP A 198 -0.05 -5.08 19.96
CA ASP A 198 -0.11 -6.51 19.67
C ASP A 198 -1.23 -6.82 18.66
N ALA A 199 -1.33 -8.07 18.20
CA ALA A 199 -2.38 -8.46 17.26
C ALA A 199 -3.79 -8.08 17.74
N GLU A 200 -4.05 -8.15 19.06
CA GLU A 200 -5.33 -7.76 19.68
C GLU A 200 -5.64 -6.27 19.49
N SER A 201 -4.62 -5.42 19.61
CA SER A 201 -4.72 -3.97 19.39
C SER A 201 -5.08 -3.65 17.94
N GLY A 202 -4.44 -4.32 16.98
CA GLY A 202 -4.75 -4.15 15.56
C GLY A 202 -6.15 -4.65 15.18
N LEU A 203 -6.56 -5.80 15.72
CA LEU A 203 -7.92 -6.33 15.56
C LEU A 203 -8.96 -5.39 16.18
N THR A 204 -8.68 -4.86 17.37
CA THR A 204 -9.54 -3.88 18.05
C THR A 204 -9.68 -2.59 17.25
N TRP A 205 -8.58 -2.10 16.67
CA TRP A 205 -8.61 -0.95 15.76
C TRP A 205 -9.50 -1.23 14.54
N ALA A 206 -9.28 -2.35 13.85
CA ALA A 206 -10.06 -2.71 12.67
C ALA A 206 -11.55 -2.85 12.97
N ARG A 207 -11.90 -3.42 14.13
CA ARG A 207 -13.28 -3.51 14.63
C ARG A 207 -13.87 -2.12 14.88
N LYS A 208 -13.17 -1.24 15.59
CA LYS A 208 -13.64 0.13 15.90
C LYS A 208 -13.94 0.93 14.63
N ARG A 209 -13.19 0.67 13.56
CA ARG A 209 -13.33 1.33 12.25
C ARG A 209 -14.31 0.61 11.31
N ARG A 210 -14.97 -0.46 11.79
CA ARG A 210 -15.92 -1.28 11.03
C ARG A 210 -15.30 -1.86 9.75
N LEU A 211 -14.00 -2.14 9.78
CA LEU A 211 -13.28 -2.83 8.72
C LEU A 211 -13.47 -4.34 8.84
N LEU A 212 -13.59 -4.83 10.07
CA LEU A 212 -13.84 -6.23 10.41
C LEU A 212 -14.98 -6.32 11.43
N GLY A 213 -15.80 -7.37 11.32
CA GLY A 213 -16.69 -7.79 12.40
C GLY A 213 -15.92 -8.67 13.37
N ILE A 214 -15.88 -8.31 14.65
CA ILE A 214 -15.18 -9.12 15.66
C ILE A 214 -16.06 -9.25 16.90
N THR A 215 -16.33 -10.50 17.27
CA THR A 215 -17.02 -10.87 18.52
C THR A 215 -16.02 -11.57 19.43
N TRP A 216 -15.61 -10.89 20.49
CA TRP A 216 -14.67 -11.44 21.47
C TRP A 216 -15.36 -12.53 22.31
N GLY A 217 -14.68 -13.67 22.46
CA GLY A 217 -15.05 -14.71 23.42
C GLY A 217 -14.60 -14.36 24.85
N MET A 218 -14.84 -15.26 25.81
CA MET A 218 -14.24 -15.13 27.14
C MET A 218 -12.71 -15.34 27.09
N PRO A 219 -11.96 -14.94 28.12
CA PRO A 219 -10.52 -15.22 28.19
C PRO A 219 -10.22 -16.71 27.96
N GLY A 220 -9.39 -17.02 26.97
CA GLY A 220 -9.04 -18.39 26.57
C GLY A 220 -9.96 -19.02 25.52
N GLU A 221 -11.09 -18.38 25.18
CA GLU A 221 -11.98 -18.84 24.12
C GLU A 221 -11.64 -18.21 22.75
N PRO A 222 -11.99 -18.89 21.64
CA PRO A 222 -11.86 -18.29 20.32
C PRO A 222 -12.74 -17.05 20.18
N PHE A 223 -12.24 -16.04 19.47
CA PHE A 223 -13.06 -14.94 18.97
C PHE A 223 -13.60 -15.28 17.57
N GLU A 224 -14.72 -14.68 17.19
CA GLU A 224 -15.28 -14.78 15.84
C GLU A 224 -14.86 -13.57 15.00
N LEU A 225 -14.33 -13.85 13.81
CA LEU A 225 -13.90 -12.87 12.81
C LEU A 225 -14.85 -12.91 11.60
N ASP A 226 -15.25 -11.74 11.13
CA ASP A 226 -15.99 -11.53 9.90
C ASP A 226 -15.32 -10.49 9.00
N ILE A 227 -14.85 -10.91 7.83
CA ILE A 227 -14.17 -10.05 6.86
C ILE A 227 -15.13 -9.36 5.88
N ARG A 228 -16.42 -9.70 5.88
CA ARG A 228 -17.42 -9.13 4.96
C ARG A 228 -17.46 -7.60 4.91
N PRO A 229 -17.26 -6.86 6.02
CA PRO A 229 -17.28 -5.39 5.97
C PRO A 229 -16.23 -4.79 5.03
N LEU A 230 -15.10 -5.47 4.75
CA LEU A 230 -14.08 -5.01 3.81
C LEU A 230 -14.60 -4.84 2.38
N SER A 231 -15.62 -5.63 1.98
CA SER A 231 -16.26 -5.46 0.67
C SER A 231 -16.93 -4.09 0.51
N GLY A 232 -17.50 -3.55 1.60
CA GLY A 232 -18.08 -2.20 1.64
C GLY A 232 -17.03 -1.08 1.57
N TRP A 233 -15.75 -1.43 1.80
CA TRP A 233 -14.61 -0.54 1.59
C TRP A 233 -14.04 -0.61 0.17
N GLY A 234 -14.50 -1.56 -0.64
CA GLY A 234 -14.08 -1.73 -2.04
C GLY A 234 -13.11 -2.90 -2.25
N PHE A 235 -12.62 -3.53 -1.19
CA PHE A 235 -11.72 -4.68 -1.33
C PHE A 235 -12.44 -5.90 -1.89
N THR A 236 -11.73 -6.65 -2.73
CA THR A 236 -12.25 -7.91 -3.28
C THR A 236 -11.97 -9.06 -2.32
N ILE A 237 -12.99 -9.46 -1.56
CA ILE A 237 -12.96 -10.59 -0.62
C ILE A 237 -13.57 -11.85 -1.24
N ASN A 238 -13.02 -13.03 -0.96
CA ASN A 238 -13.73 -14.28 -1.18
C ASN A 238 -14.51 -14.60 0.09
N ALA A 239 -15.83 -14.53 0.03
CA ALA A 239 -16.71 -14.86 1.14
C ALA A 239 -16.78 -16.39 1.44
N GLU A 240 -16.03 -17.20 0.69
CA GLU A 240 -16.09 -18.68 0.71
C GLU A 240 -15.00 -19.37 1.54
N VAL A 241 -14.22 -18.64 2.35
CA VAL A 241 -13.44 -19.31 3.40
C VAL A 241 -14.36 -19.45 4.62
N THR A 242 -15.25 -20.42 4.56
CA THR A 242 -16.03 -20.91 5.72
C THR A 242 -15.87 -22.40 5.85
N ALA A 243 -15.30 -22.78 7.01
CA ALA A 243 -15.30 -24.08 7.68
C ALA A 243 -14.57 -25.26 7.00
#